data_AF-A0A497LS64-F1
#
_entry.id   AF-A0A497LS64-F1
#
_cell.length_a   1.000
_cell.length_b   1.000
_cell.length_c   1.000
_cell.angle_alpha   90.00
_cell.angle_beta   90.00
_cell.angle_gamma   90.00
#
_symmetry.space_group_name_H-M   'P 1'
#
loop_
_entity.id
_entity.type
_entity.pdbx_description
1 polymer ?
#
loop_
_entity_poly.entity_id
_entity_poly.type
_entity_poly.pdbx_seq_one_letter_code
_entity_poly.pdbx_strand_id
1 'polypeptide(L)'
;MMPRNLCGFKYYPGNETEVCILFGLLMPYLGEELKKLGYEGSEIYFDEFRGSFPDCTLIVDGKPLKVEFELYTSNFVEHGHPPEDCDLIICWKQDRPLDKVKVLELYEIVKRMPNIIEKHEPKRSIRTWDIQEFLRFIDEKLPSVEIEMIRRFFENLKKNPNLEIWSARGKLPVLTLHFTKQDFHSLWIEATAKGITAGIAYYNVNVKSPQPYLPEKKIEAIRKFLKEPTKLWHYIKAKNTEELLHKLKKIIEIIEMPTDKLDVC
;
A
#
# COMPACT_ATOMS: atom_id res chain seq x y z
N MET A 1 -24.01 -24.61 14.59
CA MET A 1 -22.62 -25.03 14.30
C MET A 1 -22.41 -24.88 12.80
N MET A 2 -21.59 -23.91 12.36
CA MET A 2 -21.28 -23.75 10.93
C MET A 2 -20.64 -25.04 10.40
N PRO A 3 -21.12 -25.61 9.28
CA PRO A 3 -20.47 -26.77 8.67
C PRO A 3 -19.03 -26.43 8.26
N ARG A 4 -18.10 -27.38 8.43
CA ARG A 4 -16.68 -27.20 8.06
C ARG A 4 -16.56 -26.81 6.58
N ASN A 5 -15.96 -25.65 6.33
CA ASN A 5 -15.44 -25.13 5.05
C ASN A 5 -16.35 -25.24 3.81
N LEU A 6 -17.57 -24.70 3.85
CA LEU A 6 -18.35 -24.48 2.62
C LEU A 6 -18.13 -23.08 2.01
N CYS A 7 -17.81 -22.06 2.81
CA CYS A 7 -17.53 -20.70 2.35
C CYS A 7 -16.73 -19.90 3.41
N GLY A 8 -15.97 -18.89 2.98
CA GLY A 8 -15.13 -18.07 3.87
C GLY A 8 -14.03 -17.33 3.12
N PHE A 9 -13.04 -16.82 3.86
CA PHE A 9 -11.87 -16.13 3.34
C PHE A 9 -10.66 -17.06 3.32
N LYS A 10 -9.81 -16.95 2.29
CA LYS A 10 -8.54 -17.68 2.26
C LYS A 10 -7.49 -17.10 3.21
N TYR A 11 -7.53 -15.81 3.46
CA TYR A 11 -6.54 -15.00 4.19
C TYR A 11 -7.27 -13.89 4.95
N TYR A 12 -6.57 -13.16 5.84
CA TYR A 12 -7.14 -11.96 6.47
C TYR A 12 -7.66 -10.93 5.45
N PRO A 13 -8.72 -10.16 5.78
CA PRO A 13 -9.11 -8.97 5.03
C PRO A 13 -7.91 -8.02 4.86
N GLY A 14 -7.78 -7.44 3.68
CA GLY A 14 -6.70 -6.52 3.31
C GLY A 14 -7.16 -5.16 2.81
N ASN A 15 -8.48 -4.90 2.81
CA ASN A 15 -9.10 -3.60 2.51
C ASN A 15 -10.52 -3.56 3.12
N GLU A 16 -11.16 -2.38 3.08
CA GLU A 16 -12.52 -2.13 3.60
C GLU A 16 -13.59 -3.00 2.96
N THR A 17 -13.59 -3.15 1.63
CA THR A 17 -14.58 -3.98 0.93
C THR A 17 -14.63 -5.41 1.46
N GLU A 18 -13.45 -5.96 1.78
CA GLU A 18 -13.35 -7.29 2.36
C GLU A 18 -13.83 -7.35 3.81
N VAL A 19 -13.73 -6.25 4.56
CA VAL A 19 -14.36 -6.11 5.89
C VAL A 19 -15.88 -6.12 5.76
N CYS A 20 -16.46 -5.41 4.78
CA CYS A 20 -17.90 -5.43 4.53
C CYS A 20 -18.42 -6.85 4.24
N ILE A 21 -17.71 -7.61 3.39
CA ILE A 21 -18.05 -9.00 3.07
C ILE A 21 -17.94 -9.89 4.33
N LEU A 22 -16.86 -9.73 5.10
CA LEU A 22 -16.68 -10.48 6.35
C LEU A 22 -17.79 -10.17 7.36
N PHE A 23 -18.17 -8.89 7.51
CA PHE A 23 -19.29 -8.48 8.33
C PHE A 23 -20.56 -9.20 7.89
N GLY A 24 -20.91 -9.18 6.60
CA GLY A 24 -22.07 -9.88 6.06
C GLY A 24 -22.11 -11.39 6.40
N LEU A 25 -20.96 -12.07 6.32
CA LEU A 25 -20.83 -13.47 6.74
C LEU A 25 -21.03 -13.68 8.25
N LEU A 26 -20.62 -12.68 9.04
CA LEU A 26 -20.67 -12.72 10.50
C LEU A 26 -22.00 -12.22 11.08
N MET A 27 -22.81 -11.46 10.33
CA MET A 27 -24.05 -10.83 10.80
C MET A 27 -24.93 -11.73 11.69
N PRO A 28 -25.17 -13.01 11.35
CA PRO A 28 -26.00 -13.90 12.19
C PRO A 28 -25.43 -14.18 13.60
N TYR A 29 -24.21 -13.74 13.88
CA TYR A 29 -23.47 -14.03 15.11
C TYR A 29 -23.07 -12.77 15.90
N LEU A 30 -23.53 -11.58 15.48
CA LEU A 30 -23.07 -10.30 16.05
C LEU A 30 -23.91 -9.80 17.23
N GLY A 31 -25.06 -10.41 17.52
CA GLY A 31 -25.98 -9.88 18.54
C GLY A 31 -25.33 -9.68 19.92
N GLU A 32 -24.58 -10.67 20.42
CA GLU A 32 -23.88 -10.55 21.70
C GLU A 32 -22.74 -9.52 21.68
N GLU A 33 -22.14 -9.25 20.53
CA GLU A 33 -21.10 -8.22 20.40
C GLU A 33 -21.71 -6.82 20.37
N LEU A 34 -22.84 -6.66 19.67
CA LEU A 34 -23.62 -5.42 19.69
C LEU A 34 -24.18 -5.12 21.10
N LYS A 35 -24.57 -6.15 21.87
CA LYS A 35 -24.93 -6.01 23.29
C LYS A 35 -23.81 -5.45 24.16
N LYS A 36 -22.58 -5.90 23.95
CA LYS A 36 -21.41 -5.35 24.67
C LYS A 36 -21.18 -3.87 24.33
N LEU A 37 -21.61 -3.43 23.15
CA LEU A 37 -21.58 -2.03 22.73
C LEU A 37 -22.82 -1.24 23.18
N GLY A 38 -23.76 -1.85 23.92
CA GLY A 38 -24.97 -1.21 24.43
C GLY A 38 -26.13 -1.13 23.45
N TYR A 39 -26.19 -2.03 22.47
CA TYR A 39 -27.34 -2.24 21.58
C TYR A 39 -28.09 -3.54 21.97
N GLU A 40 -29.33 -3.77 21.55
CA GLU A 40 -30.00 -5.05 21.87
C GLU A 40 -29.51 -6.19 20.94
N GLY A 41 -29.18 -5.87 19.69
CA GLY A 41 -28.54 -6.76 18.72
C GLY A 41 -29.38 -7.97 18.30
N SER A 42 -30.70 -7.95 18.50
CA SER A 42 -31.59 -9.08 18.19
C SER A 42 -31.98 -9.10 16.71
N GLU A 43 -32.12 -7.93 16.11
CA GLU A 43 -32.43 -7.73 14.69
C GLU A 43 -31.42 -6.78 14.05
N ILE A 44 -30.84 -7.18 12.91
CA ILE A 44 -29.83 -6.39 12.18
C ILE A 44 -30.14 -6.45 10.68
N TYR A 45 -30.40 -5.31 10.06
CA TYR A 45 -30.68 -5.19 8.63
C TYR A 45 -29.89 -4.06 8.00
N PHE A 46 -29.53 -4.18 6.72
CA PHE A 46 -29.09 -3.03 5.93
C PHE A 46 -30.33 -2.24 5.48
N ASP A 47 -30.32 -0.93 5.69
CA ASP A 47 -31.28 -0.01 5.09
C ASP A 47 -30.75 0.51 3.75
N GLU A 48 -29.52 1.03 3.75
CA GLU A 48 -28.87 1.60 2.57
C GLU A 48 -27.37 1.36 2.60
N PHE A 49 -26.75 1.14 1.43
CA PHE A 49 -25.29 1.12 1.27
C PHE A 49 -24.90 2.14 0.18
N ARG A 50 -24.25 3.24 0.60
CA ARG A 50 -23.89 4.37 -0.26
C ARG A 50 -22.49 4.26 -0.84
N GLY A 51 -21.58 3.61 -0.11
CA GLY A 51 -20.15 3.57 -0.48
C GLY A 51 -19.47 4.95 -0.41
N SER A 52 -20.04 5.86 0.37
CA SER A 52 -19.49 7.18 0.70
C SER A 52 -19.83 7.50 2.14
N PHE A 53 -18.91 8.09 2.89
CA PHE A 53 -19.09 8.37 4.31
C PHE A 53 -20.47 9.00 4.68
N PRO A 54 -21.20 8.44 5.65
CA PRO A 54 -21.00 7.10 6.23
C PRO A 54 -21.38 6.00 5.21
N ASP A 55 -20.55 4.96 5.10
CA ASP A 55 -20.68 3.88 4.11
C ASP A 55 -22.09 3.30 3.98
N CYS A 56 -22.76 3.04 5.11
CA CYS A 56 -24.09 2.46 5.14
C CYS A 56 -24.92 2.92 6.33
N THR A 57 -26.22 2.64 6.26
CA THR A 57 -27.13 2.70 7.41
C THR A 57 -27.58 1.29 7.75
N LEU A 58 -27.36 0.88 9.01
CA LEU A 58 -27.90 -0.37 9.56
C LEU A 58 -29.13 -0.07 10.42
N ILE A 59 -30.15 -0.91 10.34
CA ILE A 59 -31.23 -0.94 11.32
C ILE A 59 -30.88 -2.01 12.36
N VAL A 60 -30.66 -1.59 13.60
CA VAL A 60 -30.44 -2.47 14.75
C VAL A 60 -31.62 -2.31 15.71
N ASP A 61 -32.44 -3.36 15.83
CA ASP A 61 -33.67 -3.37 16.65
C ASP A 61 -34.58 -2.16 16.38
N GLY A 62 -34.81 -1.86 15.10
CA GLY A 62 -35.65 -0.75 14.65
C GLY A 62 -35.00 0.63 14.74
N LYS A 63 -33.73 0.76 15.18
CA LYS A 63 -33.00 2.04 15.24
C LYS A 63 -31.97 2.14 14.13
N PRO A 64 -31.95 3.24 13.35
CA PRO A 64 -30.92 3.46 12.34
C PRO A 64 -29.59 3.83 13.00
N LEU A 65 -28.50 3.23 12.50
CA LEU A 65 -27.12 3.54 12.85
C LEU A 65 -26.37 3.90 11.56
N LYS A 66 -25.70 5.06 11.56
CA LYS A 66 -24.73 5.44 10.53
C LYS A 66 -23.44 4.65 10.78
N VAL A 67 -23.02 3.87 9.79
CA VAL A 67 -21.90 2.94 9.93
C VAL A 67 -20.81 3.26 8.91
N GLU A 68 -19.57 3.22 9.39
CA GLU A 68 -18.38 3.24 8.54
C GLU A 68 -17.64 1.90 8.63
N PHE A 69 -17.22 1.35 7.49
CA PHE A 69 -16.34 0.20 7.45
C PHE A 69 -14.90 0.63 7.31
N GLU A 70 -14.02 0.01 8.08
CA GLU A 70 -12.60 0.36 8.05
C GLU A 70 -11.71 -0.88 8.10
N LEU A 71 -10.56 -0.85 7.43
CA LEU A 71 -9.57 -1.92 7.65
C LEU A 71 -8.98 -1.81 9.06
N TYR A 72 -8.64 -0.59 9.47
CA TYR A 72 -8.10 -0.27 10.78
C TYR A 72 -8.74 1.00 11.30
N THR A 73 -8.89 1.13 12.63
CA THR A 73 -9.42 2.36 13.23
C THR A 73 -8.55 3.60 12.95
N SER A 74 -7.26 3.45 12.64
CA SER A 74 -6.41 4.54 12.15
C SER A 74 -6.90 5.14 10.83
N ASN A 75 -7.41 4.32 9.91
CA ASN A 75 -7.88 4.76 8.60
C ASN A 75 -9.02 5.78 8.72
N PHE A 76 -9.96 5.55 9.64
CA PHE A 76 -11.04 6.50 9.96
C PHE A 76 -10.51 7.92 10.25
N VAL A 77 -9.42 7.98 11.02
CA VAL A 77 -8.77 9.25 11.40
C VAL A 77 -8.00 9.84 10.21
N GLU A 78 -7.30 9.00 9.45
CA GLU A 78 -6.52 9.41 8.27
C GLU A 78 -7.41 9.95 7.15
N HIS A 79 -8.60 9.37 6.95
CA HIS A 79 -9.62 9.84 6.03
C HIS A 79 -10.27 11.16 6.47
N GLY A 80 -10.14 11.54 7.75
CA GLY A 80 -10.67 12.79 8.28
C GLY A 80 -12.18 12.78 8.48
N HIS A 81 -12.77 11.60 8.76
CA HIS A 81 -14.20 11.47 8.97
C HIS A 81 -14.66 12.12 10.28
N PRO A 82 -15.75 12.90 10.27
CA PRO A 82 -16.29 13.53 11.47
C PRO A 82 -16.93 12.47 12.40
N PRO A 83 -16.41 12.27 13.64
CA PRO A 83 -16.95 11.29 14.59
C PRO A 83 -18.43 11.49 14.92
N GLU A 84 -18.91 12.73 14.93
CA GLU A 84 -20.29 13.11 15.21
C GLU A 84 -21.31 12.62 14.18
N ASP A 85 -20.86 12.23 12.98
CA ASP A 85 -21.71 11.70 11.91
C ASP A 85 -21.58 10.18 11.74
N CYS A 86 -20.98 9.49 12.71
CA CYS A 86 -20.81 8.03 12.71
C CYS A 86 -21.23 7.43 14.07
N ASP A 87 -22.20 6.51 14.05
CA ASP A 87 -22.68 5.87 15.27
C ASP A 87 -21.86 4.61 15.63
N LEU A 88 -21.32 3.94 14.61
CA LEU A 88 -20.60 2.68 14.76
C LEU A 88 -19.55 2.50 13.66
N ILE A 89 -18.32 2.24 14.04
CA ILE A 89 -17.28 1.77 13.12
C ILE A 89 -17.24 0.25 13.16
N ILE A 90 -17.25 -0.38 12.00
CA ILE A 90 -17.05 -1.83 11.86
C ILE A 90 -15.69 -2.04 11.21
N CYS A 91 -14.73 -2.56 11.97
CA CYS A 91 -13.36 -2.70 11.47
C CYS A 91 -12.85 -4.13 11.52
N TRP A 92 -11.87 -4.44 10.67
CA TRP A 92 -11.12 -5.70 10.82
C TRP A 92 -10.41 -5.73 12.17
N LYS A 93 -9.57 -4.72 12.46
CA LYS A 93 -8.80 -4.66 13.71
C LYS A 93 -8.78 -3.25 14.30
N GLN A 94 -8.97 -3.15 15.61
CA GLN A 94 -8.78 -1.90 16.33
C GLN A 94 -7.29 -1.73 16.68
N ASP A 95 -6.62 -0.85 15.95
CA ASP A 95 -5.20 -0.55 16.11
C ASP A 95 -4.93 0.76 16.88
N ARG A 96 -5.98 1.55 17.11
CA ARG A 96 -5.96 2.79 17.88
C ARG A 96 -7.28 2.97 18.66
N PRO A 97 -7.26 3.48 19.91
CA PRO A 97 -8.49 3.82 20.62
C PRO A 97 -9.20 5.02 19.99
N LEU A 98 -10.54 4.96 19.94
CA LEU A 98 -11.42 6.04 19.51
C LEU A 98 -12.44 6.33 20.62
N ASP A 99 -12.41 7.53 21.18
CA ASP A 99 -13.23 7.86 22.36
C ASP A 99 -14.68 8.23 22.03
N LYS A 100 -14.94 8.68 20.80
CA LYS A 100 -16.22 9.30 20.40
C LYS A 100 -17.17 8.38 19.65
N VAL A 101 -16.69 7.25 19.15
CA VAL A 101 -17.47 6.33 18.29
C VAL A 101 -17.29 4.92 18.79
N LYS A 102 -18.37 4.15 18.82
CA LYS A 102 -18.32 2.73 19.18
C LYS A 102 -17.63 1.93 18.07
N VAL A 103 -16.85 0.92 18.43
CA VAL A 103 -16.09 0.10 17.49
C VAL A 103 -16.51 -1.36 17.63
N LEU A 104 -16.93 -1.98 16.53
CA LEU A 104 -17.13 -3.41 16.41
C LEU A 104 -15.93 -4.03 15.67
N GLU A 105 -15.04 -4.68 16.43
CA GLU A 105 -13.85 -5.34 15.91
C GLU A 105 -14.15 -6.79 15.47
N LEU A 106 -14.07 -7.06 14.16
CA LEU A 106 -14.35 -8.38 13.61
C LEU A 106 -13.26 -9.42 13.91
N TYR A 107 -12.01 -9.01 14.14
CA TYR A 107 -10.90 -9.93 14.44
C TYR A 107 -11.16 -10.79 15.68
N GLU A 108 -11.69 -10.20 16.75
CA GLU A 108 -12.02 -10.92 17.99
C GLU A 108 -13.16 -11.94 17.82
N ILE A 109 -14.08 -11.66 16.91
CA ILE A 109 -15.16 -12.59 16.54
C ILE A 109 -14.58 -13.76 15.75
N VAL A 110 -13.74 -13.47 14.76
CA VAL A 110 -13.08 -14.49 13.92
C VAL A 110 -12.18 -15.41 14.75
N LYS A 111 -11.51 -14.93 15.80
CA LYS A 111 -10.74 -15.80 16.73
C LYS A 111 -11.60 -16.91 17.34
N ARG A 112 -12.89 -16.64 17.56
CA ARG A 112 -13.86 -17.62 18.10
C ARG A 112 -14.49 -18.48 17.00
N MET A 113 -14.26 -18.14 15.72
CA MET A 113 -14.82 -18.81 14.54
C MET A 113 -13.72 -19.13 13.50
N PRO A 114 -12.74 -19.99 13.83
CA PRO A 114 -11.55 -20.17 13.02
C PRO A 114 -11.85 -20.64 11.59
N ASN A 115 -12.96 -21.33 11.35
CA ASN A 115 -13.30 -21.85 10.02
C ASN A 115 -13.72 -20.76 9.00
N ILE A 116 -13.89 -19.51 9.43
CA ILE A 116 -14.21 -18.39 8.51
C ILE A 116 -12.99 -17.95 7.71
N ILE A 117 -11.78 -18.19 8.22
CA ILE A 117 -10.52 -17.85 7.56
C ILE A 117 -9.63 -19.09 7.45
N GLU A 118 -9.34 -19.53 6.22
CA GLU A 118 -8.51 -20.73 5.98
C GLU A 118 -7.06 -20.54 6.45
N LYS A 119 -6.46 -19.39 6.14
CA LYS A 119 -5.09 -19.05 6.55
C LYS A 119 -5.09 -17.77 7.37
N HIS A 120 -4.70 -17.90 8.63
CA HIS A 120 -4.63 -16.80 9.58
C HIS A 120 -3.38 -15.92 9.37
N GLU A 121 -3.25 -15.38 8.16
CA GLU A 121 -2.15 -14.51 7.75
C GLU A 121 -2.66 -13.45 6.73
N PRO A 122 -1.99 -12.30 6.60
CA PRO A 122 -2.32 -11.32 5.57
C PRO A 122 -2.20 -11.89 4.15
N LYS A 123 -3.10 -11.48 3.24
CA LYS A 123 -3.06 -11.85 1.80
C LYS A 123 -1.71 -11.56 1.14
N ARG A 124 -1.03 -10.53 1.62
CA ARG A 124 0.22 -9.99 1.08
C ARG A 124 1.08 -9.60 2.28
N SER A 125 2.18 -10.30 2.52
CA SER A 125 3.20 -9.79 3.44
C SER A 125 3.93 -8.64 2.74
N ILE A 126 3.51 -7.41 2.96
CA ILE A 126 4.34 -6.27 2.60
C ILE A 126 5.50 -6.30 3.60
N ARG A 127 6.65 -6.79 3.16
CA ARG A 127 7.88 -6.81 3.95
C ARG A 127 8.80 -5.70 3.46
N THR A 128 9.65 -5.26 4.36
CA THR A 128 10.78 -4.40 4.03
C THR A 128 11.89 -5.30 3.49
N TRP A 129 12.43 -4.95 2.33
CA TRP A 129 13.53 -5.68 1.71
C TRP A 129 14.82 -4.90 1.87
N ASP A 130 15.87 -5.54 2.39
CA ASP A 130 17.21 -4.98 2.37
C ASP A 130 17.97 -5.37 1.09
N ILE A 131 19.13 -4.72 0.88
CA ILE A 131 19.95 -4.96 -0.30
C ILE A 131 20.47 -6.40 -0.40
N GLN A 132 20.74 -7.08 0.73
CA GLN A 132 21.22 -8.46 0.73
C GLN A 132 20.13 -9.44 0.32
N GLU A 133 18.91 -9.21 0.79
CA GLU A 133 17.72 -9.97 0.40
C GLU A 133 17.36 -9.76 -1.06
N PHE A 134 17.45 -8.52 -1.55
CA PHE A 134 17.28 -8.19 -2.96
C PHE A 134 18.30 -8.92 -3.85
N LEU A 135 19.58 -8.88 -3.47
CA LEU A 135 20.64 -9.54 -4.23
C LEU A 135 20.51 -11.07 -4.20
N ARG A 136 20.18 -11.67 -3.05
CA ARG A 136 19.91 -13.12 -2.96
C ARG A 136 18.78 -13.56 -3.88
N PHE A 137 17.69 -12.79 -3.91
CA PHE A 137 16.58 -13.09 -4.80
C PHE A 137 17.02 -13.09 -6.27
N ILE A 138 17.86 -12.13 -6.66
CA ILE A 138 18.41 -12.07 -8.02
C ILE A 138 19.31 -13.26 -8.31
N ASP A 139 20.20 -13.63 -7.38
CA ASP A 139 21.10 -14.78 -7.52
C ASP A 139 20.33 -16.08 -7.73
N GLU A 140 19.18 -16.24 -7.09
CA GLU A 140 18.33 -17.43 -7.19
C GLU A 140 17.51 -17.50 -8.49
N LYS A 141 17.19 -16.36 -9.10
CA LYS A 141 16.16 -16.28 -10.16
C LYS A 141 16.69 -15.89 -11.53
N LEU A 142 17.79 -15.16 -11.61
CA LEU A 142 18.25 -14.57 -12.87
C LEU A 142 19.44 -15.30 -13.48
N PRO A 143 19.67 -15.20 -14.80
CA PRO A 143 20.87 -15.72 -15.44
C PRO A 143 22.14 -14.99 -14.96
N SER A 144 23.28 -15.68 -14.94
CA SER A 144 24.56 -15.14 -14.44
C SER A 144 24.97 -13.81 -15.09
N VAL A 145 24.69 -13.62 -16.38
CA VAL A 145 24.99 -12.37 -17.10
C VAL A 145 24.20 -11.19 -16.53
N GLU A 146 22.92 -11.37 -16.23
CA GLU A 146 22.10 -10.31 -15.63
C GLU A 146 22.52 -10.01 -14.20
N ILE A 147 22.84 -11.06 -13.43
CA ILE A 147 23.34 -10.93 -12.05
C ILE A 147 24.58 -10.02 -12.02
N GLU A 148 25.56 -10.29 -12.88
CA GLU A 148 26.81 -9.52 -12.95
C GLU A 148 26.56 -8.05 -13.30
N MET A 149 25.69 -7.78 -14.28
CA MET A 149 25.33 -6.42 -14.67
C MET A 149 24.67 -5.64 -13.54
N ILE A 150 23.74 -6.28 -12.82
CA ILE A 150 23.02 -5.67 -11.71
C ILE A 150 23.96 -5.43 -10.52
N ARG A 151 24.82 -6.39 -10.18
CA ARG A 151 25.83 -6.26 -9.11
C ARG A 151 26.78 -5.11 -9.39
N ARG A 152 27.36 -5.07 -10.59
CA ARG A 152 28.25 -3.98 -11.02
C ARG A 152 27.55 -2.62 -10.97
N PHE A 153 26.26 -2.56 -11.32
CA PHE A 153 25.49 -1.33 -11.18
C PHE A 153 25.40 -0.88 -9.71
N PHE A 154 24.96 -1.75 -8.79
CA PHE A 154 24.85 -1.41 -7.37
C PHE A 154 26.20 -1.11 -6.71
N GLU A 155 27.29 -1.77 -7.11
CA GLU A 155 28.64 -1.44 -6.66
C GLU A 155 29.08 -0.04 -7.07
N ASN A 156 28.71 0.40 -8.28
CA ASN A 156 28.99 1.77 -8.71
C ASN A 156 28.12 2.79 -7.98
N LEU A 157 26.86 2.46 -7.69
CA LEU A 157 26.00 3.31 -6.86
C LEU A 157 26.61 3.55 -5.47
N LYS A 158 27.12 2.50 -4.82
CA LYS A 158 27.77 2.59 -3.49
C LYS A 158 29.02 3.48 -3.45
N LYS A 159 29.66 3.74 -4.60
CA LYS A 159 30.81 4.65 -4.70
C LYS A 159 30.42 6.11 -4.74
N ASN A 160 29.13 6.42 -4.97
CA ASN A 160 28.64 7.78 -5.04
C ASN A 160 28.29 8.29 -3.63
N PRO A 161 28.99 9.31 -3.10
CA PRO A 161 28.74 9.81 -1.74
C PRO A 161 27.40 10.54 -1.60
N ASN A 162 26.72 10.90 -2.69
CA ASN A 162 25.43 11.59 -2.64
C ASN A 162 24.25 10.62 -2.71
N LEU A 163 24.50 9.31 -2.89
CA LEU A 163 23.46 8.34 -3.17
C LEU A 163 23.52 7.19 -2.16
N GLU A 164 22.40 6.96 -1.51
CA GLU A 164 22.19 5.84 -0.61
C GLU A 164 21.17 4.87 -1.20
N ILE A 165 21.29 3.59 -0.83
CA ILE A 165 20.34 2.56 -1.23
C ILE A 165 19.53 2.21 0.01
N TRP A 166 18.25 2.57 -0.01
CA TRP A 166 17.34 2.37 1.10
C TRP A 166 16.51 1.12 0.90
N SER A 167 16.24 0.43 2.02
CA SER A 167 15.25 -0.63 2.06
C SER A 167 13.87 -0.09 1.72
N ALA A 168 13.10 -0.84 0.95
CA ALA A 168 11.75 -0.45 0.57
C ALA A 168 10.74 -1.57 0.84
N ARG A 169 9.49 -1.15 1.04
CA ARG A 169 8.37 -2.05 1.30
C ARG A 169 7.74 -2.45 -0.03
N GLY A 170 7.67 -3.74 -0.28
CA GLY A 170 7.11 -4.25 -1.54
C GLY A 170 6.72 -5.72 -1.46
N LYS A 171 5.85 -6.12 -2.38
CA LYS A 171 5.48 -7.54 -2.58
C LYS A 171 6.67 -8.34 -3.10
N LEU A 172 7.40 -7.74 -4.04
CA LEU A 172 8.66 -8.25 -4.57
C LEU A 172 9.83 -7.49 -3.92
N PRO A 173 11.05 -8.05 -3.98
CA PRO A 173 12.22 -7.33 -3.51
C PRO A 173 12.36 -5.99 -4.21
N VAL A 174 12.35 -4.93 -3.44
CA VAL A 174 12.41 -3.56 -3.94
C VAL A 174 13.37 -2.75 -3.10
N LEU A 175 14.15 -1.90 -3.77
CA LEU A 175 15.07 -0.95 -3.17
C LEU A 175 14.74 0.44 -3.71
N THR A 176 15.02 1.45 -2.90
CA THR A 176 14.85 2.86 -3.28
C THR A 176 16.20 3.55 -3.30
N LEU A 177 16.43 4.40 -4.31
CA LEU A 177 17.63 5.22 -4.37
C LEU A 177 17.33 6.56 -3.70
N HIS A 178 18.07 6.88 -2.65
CA HIS A 178 17.98 8.13 -1.92
C HIS A 178 19.12 9.07 -2.31
N PHE A 179 18.77 10.21 -2.88
CA PHE A 179 19.69 11.26 -3.32
C PHE A 179 19.76 12.33 -2.23
N THR A 180 20.74 12.17 -1.35
CA THR A 180 20.90 12.96 -0.11
C THR A 180 20.91 14.48 -0.33
N LYS A 181 21.51 14.95 -1.44
CA LYS A 181 21.58 16.39 -1.77
C LYS A 181 20.24 16.99 -2.18
N GLN A 182 19.35 16.20 -2.76
CA GLN A 182 18.06 16.65 -3.26
C GLN A 182 16.92 16.26 -2.31
N ASP A 183 17.21 15.50 -1.25
CA ASP A 183 16.21 14.81 -0.42
C ASP A 183 15.18 14.05 -1.28
N PHE A 184 15.67 13.42 -2.35
CA PHE A 184 14.84 12.72 -3.33
C PHE A 184 14.99 11.22 -3.16
N HIS A 185 13.90 10.53 -2.84
CA HIS A 185 13.88 9.09 -2.61
C HIS A 185 12.74 8.39 -3.37
N SER A 186 12.37 8.92 -4.55
CA SER A 186 11.22 8.40 -5.31
C SER A 186 11.63 7.74 -6.63
N LEU A 187 12.82 7.14 -6.67
CA LEU A 187 13.31 6.26 -7.75
C LEU A 187 13.56 4.86 -7.18
N TRP A 188 12.74 3.89 -7.56
CA TRP A 188 12.80 2.53 -7.01
C TRP A 188 13.17 1.49 -8.08
N ILE A 189 13.77 0.40 -7.63
CA ILE A 189 14.16 -0.75 -8.45
C ILE A 189 13.56 -1.99 -7.79
N GLU A 190 12.79 -2.76 -8.56
CA GLU A 190 12.13 -3.99 -8.12
C GLU A 190 12.70 -5.19 -8.87
N ALA A 191 12.98 -6.29 -8.16
CA ALA A 191 13.43 -7.54 -8.75
C ALA A 191 12.24 -8.45 -9.03
N THR A 192 12.23 -9.04 -10.22
CA THR A 192 11.21 -10.00 -10.66
C THR A 192 11.87 -11.32 -11.08
N ALA A 193 11.08 -12.36 -11.30
CA ALA A 193 11.60 -13.62 -11.83
C ALA A 193 12.11 -13.53 -13.29
N LYS A 194 11.93 -12.39 -13.98
CA LYS A 194 12.30 -12.18 -15.38
C LYS A 194 13.36 -11.09 -15.59
N GLY A 195 13.93 -10.55 -14.52
CA GLY A 195 14.85 -9.41 -14.54
C GLY A 195 14.46 -8.36 -13.51
N ILE A 196 14.94 -7.13 -13.70
CA ILE A 196 14.58 -5.98 -12.86
C ILE A 196 13.61 -5.04 -13.59
N THR A 197 12.77 -4.36 -12.81
CA THR A 197 11.97 -3.22 -13.26
C THR A 197 12.31 -2.01 -12.39
N ALA A 198 11.97 -0.81 -12.85
CA ALA A 198 12.16 0.39 -12.06
C ALA A 198 11.03 1.38 -12.32
N GLY A 199 10.81 2.27 -11.37
CA GLY A 199 9.86 3.35 -11.54
C GLY A 199 10.31 4.62 -10.84
N ILE A 200 9.69 5.72 -11.23
CA ILE A 200 9.97 7.04 -10.71
C ILE A 200 8.65 7.75 -10.40
N ALA A 201 8.60 8.43 -9.24
CA ALA A 201 7.57 9.39 -8.91
C ALA A 201 8.17 10.79 -8.88
N TYR A 202 7.59 11.69 -9.67
CA TYR A 202 8.01 13.08 -9.75
C TYR A 202 7.32 13.96 -8.71
N TYR A 203 6.14 13.52 -8.24
CA TYR A 203 5.33 14.26 -7.28
C TYR A 203 4.95 13.39 -6.08
N ASN A 204 4.85 14.02 -4.91
CA ASN A 204 4.28 13.40 -3.72
C ASN A 204 2.77 13.24 -3.90
N VAL A 205 2.34 11.99 -4.14
CA VAL A 205 0.93 11.64 -4.35
C VAL A 205 0.16 11.42 -3.05
N ASN A 206 0.82 11.46 -1.90
CA ASN A 206 0.21 11.22 -0.60
C ASN A 206 -0.32 12.50 0.07
N VAL A 207 -0.21 13.65 -0.61
CA VAL A 207 -0.70 14.94 -0.12
C VAL A 207 -1.78 15.49 -1.05
N LYS A 208 -2.80 16.14 -0.46
CA LYS A 208 -3.83 16.84 -1.22
C LYS A 208 -3.16 17.99 -1.98
N SER A 209 -3.26 17.97 -3.31
CA SER A 209 -2.45 18.73 -4.26
C SER A 209 -0.98 18.25 -4.33
N PRO A 210 -0.66 17.34 -5.27
CA PRO A 210 0.68 16.74 -5.39
C PRO A 210 1.78 17.79 -5.56
N GLN A 211 2.84 17.67 -4.76
CA GLN A 211 4.00 18.56 -4.78
C GLN A 211 5.18 17.90 -5.50
N PRO A 212 5.93 18.61 -6.37
CA PRO A 212 7.08 18.03 -7.05
C PRO A 212 8.21 17.72 -6.07
N TYR A 213 8.84 16.56 -6.21
CA TYR A 213 10.00 16.19 -5.41
C TYR A 213 11.32 16.78 -5.95
N LEU A 214 11.35 17.19 -7.22
CA LEU A 214 12.52 17.75 -7.88
C LEU A 214 12.13 19.07 -8.56
N PRO A 215 13.09 19.99 -8.79
CA PRO A 215 12.85 21.16 -9.63
C PRO A 215 12.27 20.77 -10.99
N GLU A 216 11.29 21.53 -11.50
CA GLU A 216 10.57 21.21 -12.74
C GLU A 216 11.51 20.98 -13.94
N LYS A 217 12.59 21.77 -14.07
CA LYS A 217 13.61 21.56 -15.11
C LYS A 217 14.23 20.15 -15.10
N LYS A 218 14.42 19.55 -13.91
CA LYS A 218 14.92 18.16 -13.78
C LYS A 218 13.87 17.15 -14.20
N ILE A 219 12.62 17.37 -13.80
CA ILE A 219 11.48 16.53 -14.18
C ILE A 219 11.32 16.54 -15.71
N GLU A 220 11.37 17.71 -16.34
CA GLU A 220 11.31 17.88 -17.80
C GLU A 220 12.48 17.18 -18.51
N ALA A 221 13.71 17.35 -18.03
CA ALA A 221 14.88 16.67 -18.59
C ALA A 221 14.75 15.14 -18.54
N ILE A 222 14.28 14.59 -17.42
CA ILE A 222 14.04 13.14 -17.27
C ILE A 222 12.93 12.69 -18.23
N ARG A 223 11.78 13.38 -18.26
CA ARG A 223 10.65 13.02 -19.13
C ARG A 223 11.03 13.07 -20.60
N LYS A 224 11.79 14.09 -21.02
CA LYS A 224 12.30 14.22 -22.39
C LYS A 224 13.23 13.06 -22.75
N PHE A 225 14.15 12.70 -21.86
CA PHE A 225 15.04 11.57 -22.07
C PHE A 225 14.27 10.24 -22.19
N LEU A 226 13.31 10.01 -21.31
CA LEU A 226 12.53 8.77 -21.29
C LEU A 226 11.45 8.70 -22.38
N LYS A 227 11.09 9.85 -22.98
CA LYS A 227 9.99 10.00 -23.95
C LYS A 227 8.67 9.49 -23.37
N GLU A 228 8.39 9.87 -22.13
CA GLU A 228 7.28 9.34 -21.34
C GLU A 228 6.17 10.37 -21.08
N PRO A 229 4.93 9.90 -20.84
CA PRO A 229 3.77 10.78 -20.63
C PRO A 229 3.90 11.63 -19.36
N THR A 230 3.21 12.77 -19.34
CA THR A 230 3.08 13.66 -18.18
C THR A 230 2.22 13.03 -17.07
N LYS A 231 2.78 12.01 -16.41
CA LYS A 231 2.19 11.36 -15.22
C LYS A 231 2.91 11.83 -13.96
N LEU A 232 2.22 11.71 -12.82
CA LEU A 232 2.81 11.98 -11.50
C LEU A 232 3.91 10.96 -11.16
N TRP A 233 3.72 9.71 -11.58
CA TRP A 233 4.68 8.61 -11.48
C TRP A 233 4.45 7.59 -12.59
N HIS A 234 5.46 6.77 -12.89
CA HIS A 234 5.32 5.62 -13.80
C HIS A 234 6.47 4.62 -13.63
N TYR A 235 6.27 3.40 -14.14
CA TYR A 235 7.36 2.48 -14.44
C TYR A 235 8.15 2.96 -15.66
N ILE A 236 9.47 2.85 -15.61
CA ILE A 236 10.38 3.19 -16.70
C ILE A 236 10.31 2.08 -17.74
N LYS A 237 9.92 2.42 -18.97
CA LYS A 237 9.86 1.43 -20.06
C LYS A 237 11.27 1.02 -20.49
N ALA A 238 11.56 -0.26 -20.50
CA ALA A 238 12.80 -0.83 -21.06
C ALA A 238 12.53 -2.23 -21.63
N LYS A 239 13.26 -2.61 -22.68
CA LYS A 239 13.12 -3.92 -23.33
C LYS A 239 13.83 -5.04 -22.58
N ASN A 240 14.89 -4.69 -21.85
CA ASN A 240 15.72 -5.63 -21.10
C ASN A 240 16.46 -4.91 -19.96
N THR A 241 17.16 -5.68 -19.14
CA THR A 241 17.95 -5.21 -17.99
C THR A 241 19.04 -4.22 -18.41
N GLU A 242 19.73 -4.43 -19.54
CA GLU A 242 20.77 -3.52 -20.02
C GLU A 242 20.24 -2.11 -20.31
N GLU A 243 19.16 -2.02 -21.09
CA GLU A 243 18.51 -0.76 -21.43
C GLU A 243 18.01 -0.06 -20.17
N LEU A 244 17.43 -0.82 -19.22
CA LEU A 244 16.94 -0.25 -17.97
C LEU A 244 18.09 0.34 -17.15
N LEU A 245 19.19 -0.39 -16.98
CA LEU A 245 20.36 0.09 -16.24
C LEU A 245 21.00 1.31 -16.91
N HIS A 246 21.02 1.38 -18.25
CA HIS A 246 21.46 2.57 -18.98
C HIS A 246 20.56 3.78 -18.66
N LYS A 247 19.23 3.60 -18.71
CA LYS A 247 18.28 4.67 -18.38
C LYS A 247 18.41 5.13 -16.94
N LEU A 248 18.54 4.21 -15.99
CA LEU A 248 18.74 4.52 -14.57
C LEU A 248 20.00 5.35 -14.34
N LYS A 249 21.14 4.97 -14.96
CA LYS A 249 22.38 5.77 -14.89
C LYS A 249 22.14 7.19 -15.39
N LYS A 250 21.44 7.35 -16.51
CA LYS A 250 21.18 8.69 -17.06
C LYS A 250 20.25 9.53 -16.19
N ILE A 251 19.23 8.91 -15.59
CA ILE A 251 18.35 9.59 -14.61
C ILE A 251 19.15 10.04 -13.40
N ILE A 252 20.02 9.18 -12.85
CA ILE A 252 20.90 9.52 -11.73
C ILE A 252 21.78 10.73 -12.07
N GLU A 253 22.41 10.73 -13.25
CA GLU A 253 23.19 11.88 -13.73
C GLU A 253 22.37 13.18 -13.78
N ILE A 254 21.14 13.13 -14.31
CA ILE A 254 20.24 14.30 -14.39
C ILE A 254 19.86 14.80 -12.99
N ILE A 255 19.56 13.89 -12.06
CA ILE A 255 19.18 14.24 -10.69
C ILE A 255 20.36 14.89 -9.96
N GLU A 256 21.58 14.41 -10.14
CA GLU A 256 22.76 14.97 -9.48
C GLU A 256 23.29 16.25 -10.12
N MET A 257 23.03 16.46 -11.41
CA MET A 257 23.51 17.64 -12.12
C MET A 257 22.93 18.94 -11.54
N PRO A 258 23.72 20.01 -11.37
CA PRO A 258 23.21 21.32 -10.99
C PRO A 258 22.14 21.81 -11.98
N THR A 259 21.06 22.41 -11.47
CA THR A 259 19.89 22.77 -12.29
C THR A 259 20.22 23.80 -13.37
N ASP A 260 21.18 24.68 -13.11
CA ASP A 260 21.73 25.69 -14.02
C ASP A 260 22.52 25.10 -15.20
N LYS A 261 22.97 23.85 -15.09
CA LYS A 261 23.72 23.13 -16.13
C LYS A 261 22.85 22.17 -16.95
N LEU A 262 21.54 22.14 -16.71
CA LEU A 262 20.60 21.35 -17.50
C LEU A 262 20.23 22.13 -18.77
N ASP A 263 20.73 21.67 -19.91
CA ASP A 263 20.24 22.10 -21.22
C ASP A 263 18.85 21.50 -21.45
N VAL A 264 17.83 22.28 -21.10
CA VAL A 264 16.43 22.01 -21.46
C VAL A 264 16.10 22.90 -22.65
N CYS A 265 16.51 22.48 -23.86
CA CYS A 265 16.02 23.02 -25.13
C CYS A 265 15.03 22.06 -25.78
#